data_AF-A0A351BWM6-F1
#
_entry.id   AF-A0A351BWM6-F1
#
_cell.length_a   1.000
_cell.length_b   1.000
_cell.length_c   1.000
_cell.angle_alpha   90.00
_cell.angle_beta   90.00
_cell.angle_gamma   90.00
#
_symmetry.space_group_name_H-M   'P 1'
#
loop_
_entity.id
_entity.type
_entity.pdbx_description
1 polymer ?
#
loop_
_entity_poly.entity_id
_entity_poly.type
_entity_poly.pdbx_seq_one_letter_code
_entity_poly.pdbx_strand_id
1 'polypeptide(L)'
;MYCDVEIFNFIYSGSVIRFPELYIKSCSKRASAAGKSVYGFKVKIAQLRYEHKYKDYDRLLMSLYEQGWKFIHLKRVNYLRHKLSNIISYQTNIYHLRNNDEEFNKKITVDCSQLLEGIKYGEEVEKTEEENLKNIPHIKIIYEEDLLDNSKFQNTADRVFSYLGIDSFPVESGLKRITKENLEDVIENYKEVENFFKNTGYEKYLG
;
A
#
# COMPACT_ATOMS: atom_id res chain seq x y z
N MET A 1 -11.59 16.61 9.06
CA MET A 1 -11.33 15.32 8.38
C MET A 1 -11.09 14.22 9.40
N TYR A 2 -11.46 12.97 9.09
CA TYR A 2 -11.09 11.77 9.84
C TYR A 2 -10.76 10.65 8.85
N CYS A 3 -9.76 9.82 9.15
CA CYS A 3 -9.34 8.73 8.27
C CYS A 3 -9.03 7.47 9.07
N ASP A 4 -9.68 6.34 8.74
CA ASP A 4 -9.53 5.07 9.46
C ASP A 4 -8.25 4.27 9.07
N VAL A 5 -7.29 4.92 8.41
CA VAL A 5 -6.07 4.26 7.89
C VAL A 5 -6.43 2.92 7.24
N GLU A 6 -6.08 1.76 7.80
CA GLU A 6 -6.48 0.45 7.27
C GLU A 6 -7.78 -0.06 7.89
N ILE A 7 -8.92 0.24 7.27
CA ILE A 7 -10.24 -0.01 7.87
C ILE A 7 -10.58 -1.49 8.10
N PHE A 8 -9.90 -2.40 7.39
CA PHE A 8 -10.10 -3.85 7.48
C PHE A 8 -8.91 -4.58 8.10
N ASN A 9 -8.02 -3.87 8.78
CA ASN A 9 -6.93 -4.54 9.47
C ASN A 9 -7.47 -5.27 10.70
N PHE A 10 -7.27 -6.59 10.75
CA PHE A 10 -7.78 -7.44 11.82
C PHE A 10 -7.32 -7.03 13.22
N ILE A 11 -6.11 -6.46 13.33
CA ILE A 11 -5.58 -5.94 14.60
C ILE A 11 -6.48 -4.82 15.15
N TYR A 12 -7.04 -3.98 14.26
CA TYR A 12 -7.92 -2.88 14.65
C TYR A 12 -9.38 -3.32 14.79
N SER A 13 -9.85 -4.25 13.96
CA SER A 13 -11.25 -4.70 14.00
C SER A 13 -11.53 -5.68 15.14
N GLY A 14 -10.51 -6.40 15.63
CA GLY A 14 -10.61 -7.42 16.67
C GLY A 14 -11.53 -8.61 16.32
N SER A 15 -12.05 -8.64 15.09
CA SER A 15 -13.10 -9.56 14.65
C SER A 15 -13.24 -9.59 13.12
N VAL A 16 -13.83 -10.67 12.62
CA VAL A 16 -14.16 -10.81 11.20
C VAL A 16 -15.31 -9.87 10.82
N ILE A 17 -15.05 -8.96 9.88
CA ILE A 17 -16.07 -8.05 9.35
C ILE A 17 -16.86 -8.76 8.26
N ARG A 18 -18.05 -9.27 8.60
CA ARG A 18 -18.94 -9.99 7.67
C ARG A 18 -19.71 -9.10 6.71
N PHE A 19 -19.91 -7.84 7.08
CA PHE A 19 -20.67 -6.86 6.30
C PHE A 19 -19.83 -5.59 6.06
N PRO A 20 -18.83 -5.65 5.16
CA PRO A 20 -17.88 -4.55 4.93
C PRO A 20 -18.56 -3.20 4.64
N GLU A 21 -19.63 -3.21 3.82
CA GLU A 21 -20.35 -2.00 3.46
C GLU A 21 -21.05 -1.35 4.68
N LEU A 22 -21.75 -2.14 5.49
CA LEU A 22 -22.38 -1.64 6.72
C LEU A 22 -21.35 -1.14 7.72
N TYR A 23 -20.19 -1.81 7.79
CA TYR A 23 -19.08 -1.39 8.64
C TYR A 23 -18.55 -0.02 8.23
N ILE A 24 -18.23 0.17 6.93
CA ILE A 24 -17.80 1.47 6.37
C ILE A 24 -18.84 2.56 6.65
N LYS A 25 -20.12 2.27 6.39
CA LYS A 25 -21.23 3.22 6.62
C LYS A 25 -21.34 3.61 8.09
N SER A 26 -21.17 2.67 9.00
CA SER A 26 -21.16 2.92 10.44
C SER A 26 -19.98 3.83 10.83
N CYS A 27 -18.77 3.55 10.33
CA CYS A 27 -17.58 4.36 10.61
C CYS A 27 -17.72 5.80 10.08
N SER A 28 -18.21 5.96 8.86
CA SER A 28 -18.53 7.27 8.27
C SER A 28 -19.55 8.05 9.11
N LYS A 29 -20.66 7.42 9.51
CA LYS A 29 -21.66 8.05 10.38
C LYS A 29 -21.09 8.49 11.73
N ARG A 30 -20.21 7.68 12.34
CA ARG A 30 -19.53 8.07 13.59
C ARG A 30 -18.65 9.28 13.40
N ALA A 31 -17.88 9.35 12.30
CA ALA A 31 -17.07 10.52 11.98
C ALA A 31 -17.94 11.78 11.80
N SER A 32 -19.07 11.68 11.07
CA SER A 32 -20.01 12.79 10.91
C SER A 32 -20.64 13.22 12.23
N ALA A 33 -21.05 12.27 13.09
CA ALA A 33 -21.58 12.57 14.41
C ALA A 33 -20.55 13.27 15.32
N ALA A 34 -19.25 13.01 15.11
CA ALA A 34 -18.15 13.71 15.76
C ALA A 34 -17.77 15.05 15.07
N GLY A 35 -18.65 15.59 14.22
CA GLY A 35 -18.48 16.89 13.57
C GLY A 35 -17.44 16.90 12.44
N LYS A 36 -17.08 15.74 11.87
CA LYS A 36 -16.10 15.66 10.78
C LYS A 36 -16.80 15.82 9.43
N SER A 37 -16.37 16.83 8.66
CA SER A 37 -16.89 17.15 7.33
C SER A 37 -16.41 16.21 6.22
N VAL A 38 -15.29 15.52 6.43
CA VAL A 38 -14.65 14.62 5.46
C VAL A 38 -14.24 13.35 6.18
N TYR A 39 -14.52 12.21 5.54
CA TYR A 39 -14.17 10.89 6.01
C TYR A 39 -13.48 10.10 4.90
N GLY A 40 -12.44 9.33 5.26
CA GLY A 40 -11.70 8.49 4.34
C GLY A 40 -11.17 7.23 5.00
N PHE A 41 -10.66 6.31 4.20
CA PHE A 41 -10.01 5.09 4.67
C PHE A 41 -9.15 4.48 3.55
N LYS A 42 -8.31 3.52 3.92
CA LYS A 42 -7.52 2.67 3.03
C LYS A 42 -8.05 1.24 3.12
N VAL A 43 -8.20 0.62 1.96
CA VAL A 43 -8.53 -0.81 1.81
C VAL A 43 -7.30 -1.51 1.24
N LYS A 44 -6.99 -2.69 1.78
CA LYS A 44 -6.15 -3.69 1.11
C LYS A 44 -7.05 -4.85 0.71
N ILE A 45 -7.11 -5.18 -0.58
CA ILE A 45 -7.90 -6.34 -1.05
C ILE A 45 -7.45 -7.63 -0.35
N ALA A 46 -6.16 -7.75 -0.06
CA ALA A 46 -5.61 -8.83 0.76
C ALA A 46 -6.30 -8.99 2.13
N GLN A 47 -6.61 -7.90 2.84
CA GLN A 47 -7.27 -7.97 4.15
C GLN A 47 -8.68 -8.52 4.02
N LEU A 48 -9.45 -8.00 3.06
CA LEU A 48 -10.79 -8.52 2.76
C LEU A 48 -10.76 -10.01 2.41
N ARG A 49 -9.79 -10.43 1.57
CA ARG A 49 -9.65 -11.81 1.10
C ARG A 49 -9.23 -12.77 2.20
N TYR A 50 -8.14 -12.47 2.91
CA TYR A 50 -7.46 -13.43 3.77
C TYR A 50 -7.90 -13.33 5.23
N GLU A 51 -8.11 -12.12 5.74
CA GLU A 51 -8.49 -11.88 7.14
C GLU A 51 -10.01 -11.97 7.32
N HIS A 52 -10.78 -11.48 6.35
CA HIS A 52 -12.24 -11.45 6.44
C HIS A 52 -12.97 -12.47 5.57
N LYS A 53 -12.25 -13.21 4.71
CA LYS A 53 -12.82 -14.22 3.79
C LYS A 53 -13.95 -13.69 2.91
N TYR A 54 -13.99 -12.38 2.69
CA TYR A 54 -14.92 -11.73 1.79
C TYR A 54 -14.46 -11.99 0.35
N LYS A 55 -15.38 -12.17 -0.61
CA LYS A 55 -15.03 -12.50 -2.01
C LYS A 55 -15.61 -11.52 -3.03
N ASP A 56 -16.66 -10.80 -2.68
CA ASP A 56 -17.41 -9.94 -3.60
C ASP A 56 -16.84 -8.51 -3.64
N TYR A 57 -15.52 -8.38 -3.85
CA TYR A 57 -14.83 -7.09 -3.77
C TYR A 57 -15.31 -6.11 -4.84
N ASP A 58 -15.56 -6.61 -6.05
CA ASP A 58 -16.09 -5.87 -7.19
C ASP A 58 -17.43 -5.19 -6.83
N ARG A 59 -18.33 -5.94 -6.21
CA ARG A 59 -19.63 -5.44 -5.75
C ARG A 59 -19.47 -4.41 -4.65
N LEU A 60 -18.59 -4.64 -3.69
CA LEU A 60 -18.31 -3.68 -2.62
C LEU A 60 -17.80 -2.35 -3.18
N LEU A 61 -16.79 -2.40 -4.06
CA LEU A 61 -16.18 -1.18 -4.62
C LEU A 61 -17.16 -0.44 -5.54
N MET A 62 -17.94 -1.16 -6.36
CA MET A 62 -18.98 -0.53 -7.19
C MET A 62 -20.08 0.12 -6.34
N SER A 63 -20.54 -0.54 -5.27
CA SER A 63 -21.52 0.02 -4.34
C SER A 63 -21.00 1.30 -3.67
N LEU A 64 -19.72 1.32 -3.27
CA LEU A 64 -19.09 2.54 -2.75
C LEU A 64 -19.02 3.63 -3.83
N TYR A 65 -18.65 3.31 -5.05
CA TYR A 65 -18.66 4.28 -6.14
C TYR A 65 -20.05 4.88 -6.39
N GLU A 66 -21.10 4.06 -6.44
CA GLU A 66 -22.50 4.49 -6.57
C GLU A 66 -22.97 5.37 -5.41
N GLN A 67 -22.38 5.20 -4.22
CA GLN A 67 -22.61 6.04 -3.05
C GLN A 67 -21.81 7.36 -3.07
N GLY A 68 -21.06 7.63 -4.14
CA GLY A 68 -20.30 8.88 -4.33
C GLY A 68 -18.90 8.87 -3.75
N TRP A 69 -18.35 7.70 -3.40
CA TRP A 69 -16.97 7.59 -2.93
C TRP A 69 -15.97 7.83 -4.07
N LYS A 70 -14.90 8.57 -3.77
CA LYS A 70 -13.78 8.80 -4.68
C LYS A 70 -12.65 7.81 -4.41
N PHE A 71 -12.07 7.26 -5.46
CA PHE A 71 -11.02 6.24 -5.38
C PHE A 71 -9.64 6.79 -5.75
N ILE A 72 -8.65 6.44 -4.94
CA ILE A 72 -7.22 6.67 -5.19
C ILE A 72 -6.57 5.28 -5.16
N HIS A 73 -6.04 4.82 -6.30
CA HIS A 73 -5.33 3.55 -6.40
C HIS A 73 -3.83 3.80 -6.25
N LEU A 74 -3.28 3.46 -5.08
CA LEU A 74 -1.85 3.48 -4.83
C LEU A 74 -1.26 2.11 -5.11
N LYS A 75 -0.33 2.02 -6.06
CA LYS A 75 0.39 0.79 -6.36
C LYS A 75 1.89 0.95 -6.25
N ARG A 76 2.58 -0.18 -6.09
CA ARG A 76 4.04 -0.26 -6.02
C ARG A 76 4.52 -1.27 -7.06
N VAL A 77 5.38 -0.83 -7.98
CA VAL A 77 5.76 -1.66 -9.13
C VAL A 77 6.97 -2.55 -8.87
N ASN A 78 7.83 -2.23 -7.89
CA ASN A 78 8.92 -3.13 -7.51
C ASN A 78 8.53 -4.01 -6.31
N TYR A 79 8.02 -5.21 -6.60
CA TYR A 79 7.59 -6.18 -5.57
C TYR A 79 8.73 -6.77 -4.75
N LEU A 80 9.93 -6.92 -5.32
CA LEU A 80 11.08 -7.39 -4.54
C LEU A 80 11.42 -6.39 -3.44
N ARG A 81 11.57 -5.11 -3.79
CA ARG A 81 11.80 -4.03 -2.81
C ARG A 81 10.65 -3.90 -1.81
N HIS A 82 9.42 -4.14 -2.24
CA HIS A 82 8.26 -4.18 -1.34
C HIS A 82 8.38 -5.33 -0.32
N LYS A 83 8.69 -6.55 -0.77
CA LYS A 83 8.81 -7.72 0.10
C LYS A 83 9.98 -7.59 1.06
N LEU A 84 11.13 -7.09 0.60
CA LEU A 84 12.28 -6.80 1.46
C LEU A 84 11.94 -5.78 2.53
N SER A 85 11.24 -4.70 2.16
CA SER A 85 10.76 -3.71 3.14
C SER A 85 9.88 -4.37 4.20
N ASN A 86 8.97 -5.26 3.83
CA ASN A 86 8.09 -5.97 4.78
C ASN A 86 8.88 -6.93 5.68
N ILE A 87 9.84 -7.68 5.13
CA ILE A 87 10.70 -8.58 5.91
C ILE A 87 11.50 -7.79 6.94
N ILE A 88 12.12 -6.67 6.53
CA ILE A 88 12.88 -5.79 7.42
C ILE A 88 11.96 -5.22 8.49
N SER A 89 10.80 -4.67 8.13
CA SER A 89 9.86 -4.13 9.10
C SER A 89 9.37 -5.17 10.10
N TYR A 90 9.16 -6.43 9.68
CA TYR A 90 8.77 -7.51 10.59
C TYR A 90 9.90 -7.91 11.53
N GLN A 91 11.14 -8.00 11.03
CA GLN A 91 12.31 -8.36 11.83
C GLN A 91 12.75 -7.25 12.79
N THR A 92 12.49 -5.99 12.45
CA THR A 92 12.97 -4.81 13.19
C THR A 92 11.89 -4.08 13.98
N ASN A 93 10.61 -4.35 13.68
CA ASN A 93 9.45 -3.58 14.12
C ASN A 93 9.48 -2.08 13.72
N ILE A 94 10.29 -1.73 12.70
CA ILE A 94 10.41 -0.36 12.17
C ILE A 94 9.69 -0.30 10.82
N TYR A 95 8.65 0.53 10.73
CA TYR A 95 7.81 0.66 9.52
C TYR A 95 8.17 1.88 8.66
N HIS A 96 8.75 2.92 9.28
CA HIS A 96 9.33 4.08 8.60
C HIS A 96 10.50 4.63 9.41
N LEU A 97 11.53 5.17 8.74
CA LEU A 97 12.54 6.02 9.39
C LEU A 97 12.06 7.47 9.36
N ARG A 98 12.25 8.19 10.46
CA ARG A 98 12.09 9.65 10.56
C ARG A 98 13.45 10.32 10.43
N ASN A 99 13.46 11.63 10.22
CA ASN A 99 14.69 12.42 9.99
C ASN A 99 15.81 12.25 11.04
N ASN A 100 15.48 11.80 12.26
CA ASN A 100 16.43 11.62 13.37
C ASN A 100 16.69 10.15 13.73
N ASP A 101 16.15 9.19 12.98
CA ASP A 101 16.35 7.78 13.26
C ASP A 101 17.69 7.30 12.68
N GLU A 102 18.43 6.47 13.42
CA GLU A 102 19.65 5.83 12.90
C GLU A 102 19.33 4.97 11.68
N GLU A 103 20.20 5.02 10.65
CA GLU A 103 20.04 4.19 9.47
C GLU A 103 20.09 2.71 9.84
N PHE A 104 19.10 1.95 9.34
CA PHE A 104 19.14 0.49 9.45
C PHE A 104 20.29 -0.06 8.57
N ASN A 105 21.39 -0.44 9.24
CA ASN A 105 22.62 -0.89 8.59
C ASN A 105 22.85 -2.40 8.60
N LYS A 106 21.88 -3.20 9.07
CA LYS A 106 22.02 -4.66 9.07
C LYS A 106 21.53 -5.25 7.76
N LYS A 107 22.37 -6.07 7.13
CA LYS A 107 21.94 -6.94 6.05
C LYS A 107 21.06 -8.06 6.58
N ILE A 108 20.16 -8.55 5.74
CA ILE A 108 19.26 -9.66 6.06
C ILE A 108 19.52 -10.83 5.11
N THR A 109 19.46 -12.05 5.64
CA THR A 109 19.41 -13.25 4.81
C THR A 109 17.96 -13.53 4.44
N VAL A 110 17.72 -13.83 3.17
CA VAL A 110 16.37 -14.05 2.62
C VAL A 110 16.27 -15.41 1.95
N ASP A 111 15.10 -16.03 2.05
CA ASP A 111 14.77 -17.24 1.31
C ASP A 111 14.28 -16.87 -0.10
N CYS A 112 14.98 -17.34 -1.12
CA CYS A 112 14.69 -17.02 -2.52
C CYS A 112 13.28 -17.49 -2.96
N SER A 113 12.83 -18.64 -2.47
CA SER A 113 11.52 -19.20 -2.83
C SER A 113 10.39 -18.39 -2.19
N GLN A 114 10.52 -18.04 -0.91
CA GLN A 114 9.56 -17.18 -0.22
C GLN A 114 9.49 -15.78 -0.83
N LEU A 115 10.63 -15.22 -1.26
CA LEU A 115 10.65 -13.95 -1.99
C LEU A 115 9.86 -14.05 -3.29
N LEU A 116 10.10 -15.08 -4.09
CA LEU A 116 9.41 -15.29 -5.36
C LEU A 116 7.91 -15.50 -5.18
N GLU A 117 7.50 -16.33 -4.21
CA GLU A 117 6.08 -16.50 -3.86
C GLU A 117 5.45 -15.16 -3.45
N GLY A 118 6.17 -14.37 -2.65
CA GLY A 118 5.75 -13.04 -2.25
C GLY A 118 5.54 -12.10 -3.44
N ILE A 119 6.40 -12.15 -4.44
CA ILE A 119 6.29 -11.34 -5.66
C ILE A 119 5.10 -11.78 -6.51
N LYS A 120 4.97 -13.07 -6.79
CA LYS A 120 3.82 -13.63 -7.54
C LYS A 120 2.50 -13.27 -6.89
N TYR A 121 2.45 -13.33 -5.56
CA TYR A 121 1.30 -12.90 -4.79
C TYR A 121 1.00 -11.41 -4.97
N GLY A 122 2.04 -10.56 -4.99
CA GLY A 122 1.89 -9.13 -5.28
C GLY A 122 1.28 -8.89 -6.66
N GLU A 123 1.80 -9.56 -7.68
CA GLU A 123 1.29 -9.51 -9.05
C GLU A 123 -0.18 -9.98 -9.13
N GLU A 124 -0.57 -11.04 -8.41
CA GLU A 124 -1.96 -11.52 -8.35
C GLU A 124 -2.91 -10.48 -7.71
N VAL A 125 -2.48 -9.86 -6.61
CA VAL A 125 -3.25 -8.83 -5.92
C VAL A 125 -3.43 -7.60 -6.81
N GLU A 126 -2.36 -7.12 -7.46
CA GLU A 126 -2.45 -5.99 -8.40
C GLU A 126 -3.39 -6.28 -9.55
N LYS A 127 -3.29 -7.46 -10.17
CA LYS A 127 -4.21 -7.87 -11.23
C LYS A 127 -5.66 -7.84 -10.75
N THR A 128 -5.91 -8.35 -9.55
CA THR A 128 -7.25 -8.32 -8.94
C THR A 128 -7.73 -6.89 -8.71
N GLU A 129 -6.87 -5.99 -8.22
CA GLU A 129 -7.19 -4.58 -8.03
C GLU A 129 -7.50 -3.87 -9.36
N GLU A 130 -6.67 -4.07 -10.39
CA GLU A 130 -6.87 -3.48 -11.71
C GLU A 130 -8.18 -3.98 -12.36
N GLU A 131 -8.49 -5.28 -12.23
CA GLU A 131 -9.75 -5.86 -12.72
C GLU A 131 -10.98 -5.29 -11.99
N ASN A 132 -10.90 -5.11 -10.68
CA ASN A 132 -12.00 -4.57 -9.88
C ASN A 132 -12.23 -3.07 -10.12
N LEU A 133 -11.16 -2.32 -10.41
CA LEU A 133 -11.22 -0.86 -10.62
C LEU A 133 -11.43 -0.47 -12.09
N LYS A 134 -11.39 -1.41 -13.04
CA LYS A 134 -11.46 -1.13 -14.49
C LYS A 134 -12.64 -0.23 -14.91
N ASN A 135 -13.77 -0.31 -14.19
CA ASN A 135 -15.00 0.42 -14.48
C ASN A 135 -15.31 1.52 -13.44
N ILE A 136 -14.40 1.76 -12.49
CA ILE A 136 -14.58 2.76 -11.44
C ILE A 136 -13.58 3.90 -11.70
N PRO A 137 -14.03 5.14 -11.90
CA PRO A 137 -13.14 6.30 -12.00
C PRO A 137 -12.24 6.41 -10.76
N HIS A 138 -10.93 6.48 -11.01
CA HIS A 138 -9.93 6.60 -9.95
C HIS A 138 -8.71 7.37 -10.45
N ILE A 139 -7.99 8.00 -9.53
CA ILE A 139 -6.63 8.48 -9.79
C ILE A 139 -5.64 7.37 -9.43
N LYS A 140 -4.67 7.14 -10.31
CA LYS A 140 -3.57 6.19 -10.10
C LYS A 140 -2.35 6.92 -9.56
N ILE A 141 -1.79 6.40 -8.48
CA ILE A 141 -0.54 6.85 -7.87
C ILE A 141 0.42 5.65 -7.87
N ILE A 142 1.59 5.82 -8.46
CA ILE A 142 2.66 4.82 -8.51
C ILE A 142 3.72 5.26 -7.51
N TYR A 143 3.96 4.45 -6.49
CA TYR A 143 4.89 4.78 -5.40
C TYR A 143 6.27 5.22 -5.92
N GLU A 144 6.84 4.45 -6.85
CA GLU A 144 8.15 4.71 -7.43
C GLU A 144 8.22 6.03 -8.21
N GLU A 145 7.14 6.40 -8.88
CA GLU A 145 7.11 7.58 -9.76
C GLU A 145 6.69 8.85 -9.02
N ASP A 146 5.75 8.72 -8.09
CA ASP A 146 5.03 9.83 -7.47
C ASP A 146 5.46 10.11 -6.02
N LEU A 147 6.02 9.12 -5.32
CA LEU A 147 6.24 9.15 -3.86
C LEU A 147 7.66 8.80 -3.41
N LEU A 148 8.59 8.43 -4.31
CA LEU A 148 10.00 8.23 -3.94
C LEU A 148 10.79 9.53 -3.87
N ASP A 149 10.51 10.46 -4.76
CA ASP A 149 11.23 11.72 -4.88
C ASP A 149 10.41 12.84 -4.21
N ASN A 150 10.96 13.40 -3.12
CA ASN A 150 10.33 14.47 -2.36
C ASN A 150 9.98 15.68 -3.23
N SER A 151 10.75 15.94 -4.30
CA SER A 151 10.46 17.05 -5.23
C SER A 151 9.13 16.88 -5.97
N LYS A 152 8.60 15.66 -6.03
CA LYS A 152 7.34 15.32 -6.69
C LYS A 152 6.14 15.37 -5.76
N PHE A 153 6.32 15.45 -4.44
CA PHE A 153 5.22 15.30 -3.48
C PHE A 153 4.14 16.35 -3.67
N GLN A 154 4.53 17.61 -3.91
CA GLN A 154 3.55 18.67 -4.15
C GLN A 154 2.76 18.42 -5.43
N ASN A 155 3.43 18.04 -6.53
CA ASN A 155 2.74 17.75 -7.78
C ASN A 155 1.76 16.57 -7.64
N THR A 156 2.19 15.50 -6.96
CA THR A 156 1.35 14.35 -6.64
C THR A 156 0.14 14.76 -5.79
N ALA A 157 0.35 15.57 -4.76
CA ALA A 157 -0.71 16.07 -3.90
C ALA A 157 -1.69 16.97 -4.66
N ASP A 158 -1.20 17.87 -5.52
CA ASP A 158 -2.03 18.75 -6.34
C ASP A 158 -2.96 17.97 -7.27
N ARG A 159 -2.46 16.89 -7.89
CA ARG A 159 -3.28 15.97 -8.68
C ARG A 159 -4.38 15.33 -7.83
N VAL A 160 -4.07 14.92 -6.61
CA VAL A 160 -5.05 14.35 -5.67
C VAL A 160 -6.06 15.40 -5.21
N PHE A 161 -5.63 16.62 -4.89
CA PHE A 161 -6.50 17.72 -4.47
C PHE A 161 -7.46 18.11 -5.59
N SER A 162 -6.96 18.26 -6.82
CA SER A 162 -7.77 18.50 -8.01
C SER A 162 -8.82 17.40 -8.21
N TYR A 163 -8.41 16.12 -8.10
CA TYR A 163 -9.34 14.99 -8.21
C TYR A 163 -10.40 14.99 -7.08
N LEU A 164 -10.02 15.35 -5.86
CA LEU A 164 -10.94 15.47 -4.73
C LEU A 164 -11.82 16.72 -4.83
N GLY A 165 -11.46 17.71 -5.66
CA GLY A 165 -12.19 18.97 -5.80
C GLY A 165 -11.96 19.91 -4.62
N ILE A 166 -10.75 19.89 -4.05
CA ILE A 166 -10.36 20.74 -2.93
C ILE A 166 -9.16 21.60 -3.30
N ASP A 167 -8.97 22.69 -2.58
CA ASP A 167 -7.85 23.60 -2.80
C ASP A 167 -6.52 22.92 -2.51
N SER A 168 -5.51 23.29 -3.30
CA SER A 168 -4.14 22.84 -3.05
C SER A 168 -3.60 23.45 -1.76
N PHE A 169 -2.81 22.66 -1.04
CA PHE A 169 -2.11 23.08 0.15
C PHE A 169 -0.67 22.54 0.12
N PRO A 170 0.34 23.28 0.64
CA PRO A 170 1.70 22.80 0.73
C PRO A 170 1.80 21.49 1.52
N VAL A 171 2.42 20.47 0.93
CA VAL A 171 2.66 19.19 1.60
C VAL A 171 4.15 18.97 1.84
N GLU A 172 4.46 18.50 3.05
CA GLU A 172 5.79 18.03 3.41
C GLU A 172 5.67 16.63 4.04
N SER A 173 6.69 15.81 3.85
CA SER A 173 6.79 14.51 4.51
C SER A 173 8.16 14.37 5.15
N GLY A 174 8.17 14.07 6.45
CA GLY A 174 9.37 13.72 7.20
C GLY A 174 9.70 12.22 7.16
N LEU A 175 9.01 11.43 6.34
CA LEU A 175 9.22 9.98 6.24
C LEU A 175 10.32 9.67 5.24
N LYS A 176 11.30 8.89 5.68
CA LYS A 176 12.36 8.32 4.83
C LYS A 176 12.17 6.83 4.66
N ARG A 177 12.65 6.32 3.52
CA ARG A 177 12.68 4.88 3.24
C ARG A 177 13.61 4.19 4.22
N ILE A 178 13.21 3.02 4.74
CA ILE A 178 14.08 2.19 5.60
C ILE A 178 15.16 1.47 4.78
N THR A 179 14.83 1.07 3.55
CA THR A 179 15.71 0.29 2.68
C THR A 179 16.69 1.18 1.92
N LYS A 180 17.93 0.71 1.73
CA LYS A 180 18.92 1.38 0.86
C LYS A 180 18.59 1.18 -0.62
N GLU A 181 19.21 2.00 -1.48
CA GLU A 181 18.96 1.93 -2.93
C GLU A 181 19.53 0.65 -3.53
N ASN A 182 20.74 0.26 -3.13
CA ASN A 182 21.34 -0.98 -3.62
C ASN A 182 20.85 -2.17 -2.80
N LEU A 183 20.34 -3.19 -3.47
CA LEU A 183 19.89 -4.42 -2.82
C LEU A 183 21.03 -5.19 -2.15
N GLU A 184 22.25 -5.12 -2.72
CA GLU A 184 23.45 -5.73 -2.14
C GLU A 184 23.82 -5.13 -0.77
N ASP A 185 23.46 -3.88 -0.51
CA ASP A 185 23.66 -3.22 0.79
C ASP A 185 22.64 -3.67 1.85
N VAL A 186 21.61 -4.42 1.44
CA VAL A 186 20.47 -4.84 2.28
C VAL A 186 20.39 -6.36 2.42
N ILE A 187 20.81 -7.12 1.41
CA ILE A 187 20.69 -8.57 1.36
C ILE A 187 22.07 -9.21 1.54
N GLU A 188 22.22 -10.04 2.57
CA GLU A 188 23.48 -10.74 2.86
C GLU A 188 23.81 -11.75 1.75
N ASN A 189 22.82 -12.56 1.33
CA ASN A 189 22.95 -13.54 0.26
C ASN A 189 22.55 -12.97 -1.13
N TYR A 190 22.91 -11.71 -1.43
CA TYR A 190 22.47 -11.03 -2.67
C TYR A 190 22.80 -11.81 -3.96
N LYS A 191 24.01 -12.37 -4.07
CA LYS A 191 24.42 -13.16 -5.25
C LYS A 191 23.53 -14.39 -5.48
N GLU A 192 23.05 -15.00 -4.41
CA GLU A 192 22.11 -16.13 -4.49
C GLU A 192 20.76 -15.66 -5.06
N VAL A 193 20.22 -14.57 -4.51
CA VAL A 193 18.97 -13.96 -4.97
C VAL A 193 19.07 -13.54 -6.44
N GLU A 194 20.15 -12.86 -6.80
CA GLU A 194 20.40 -12.41 -8.17
C GLU A 194 20.39 -13.59 -9.15
N ASN A 195 21.16 -14.64 -8.86
CA ASN A 195 21.22 -15.83 -9.72
C ASN A 195 19.86 -16.54 -9.80
N PHE A 196 19.16 -16.66 -8.68
CA PHE A 196 17.83 -17.28 -8.63
C PHE A 196 16.81 -16.51 -9.48
N PHE A 197 16.83 -15.17 -9.42
CA PHE A 197 15.89 -14.32 -10.13
C PHE A 197 16.16 -14.29 -11.64
N LYS A 198 17.43 -14.30 -12.05
CA LYS A 198 17.83 -14.48 -13.46
C LYS A 198 17.33 -15.82 -14.01
N ASN A 199 17.48 -16.90 -13.23
CA ASN A 199 17.05 -18.24 -13.65
C ASN A 199 15.53 -18.46 -13.66
N THR A 200 14.76 -17.59 -13.01
CA THR A 200 13.29 -17.70 -12.93
C THR A 200 12.57 -16.69 -13.84
N GLY A 201 13.31 -15.78 -14.50
CA GLY A 201 12.75 -14.72 -15.34
C GLY A 201 12.21 -13.51 -14.58
N TYR A 202 12.55 -13.36 -13.29
CA TYR A 202 12.12 -12.26 -12.41
C TYR A 202 13.18 -11.16 -12.26
N GLU A 203 14.21 -11.16 -13.11
CA GLU A 203 15.33 -10.21 -13.08
C GLU A 203 14.92 -8.74 -13.14
N LYS A 204 13.77 -8.42 -13.74
CA LYS A 204 13.19 -7.06 -13.80
C LYS A 204 13.04 -6.39 -12.42
N TYR A 205 12.95 -7.17 -11.34
CA TYR A 205 12.80 -6.66 -9.98
C TYR A 205 14.11 -6.34 -9.25
N LEU A 206 15.26 -6.70 -9.84
CA LEU A 206 16.59 -6.42 -9.27
C LEU A 206 17.00 -4.95 -9.41
N GLY A 207 16.39 -4.19 -10.33
CA GLY A 207 16.57 -2.75 -10.55
C GLY A 207 15.77 -1.89 -9.59
#